data_AF-A0AA38P1E7-F1
#
_entry.id   AF-A0AA38P1E7-F1
#
_cell.length_a   1.000
_cell.length_b   1.000
_cell.length_c   1.000
_cell.angle_alpha   90.00
_cell.angle_beta   90.00
_cell.angle_gamma   90.00
#
_symmetry.space_group_name_H-M   'P 1'
#
loop_
_entity.id
_entity.type
_entity.pdbx_description
1 polymer ?
#
loop_
_entity_poly.entity_id
_entity_poly.type
_entity_poly.pdbx_seq_one_letter_code
_entity_poly.pdbx_strand_id
1 'polypeptide(L)'
;MFKKTQNETGSEFNLVVGKDMYYYLSSDEEKKLHDWLYAPDCSINYLIALNKRVAGTGQWIFKDPTYLKWKEEGSILWIQGQTGSEVLRVIKLEGF
;
A
#
# COMPACT_ATOMS: atom_id res chain seq x y z
N MET A 1 -6.17 -13.61 -6.48
CA MET A 1 -7.19 -12.56 -6.21
C MET A 1 -8.27 -13.20 -5.35
N PHE A 2 -8.60 -12.63 -4.19
CA PHE A 2 -9.63 -13.19 -3.30
C PHE A 2 -11.02 -12.80 -3.81
N LYS A 3 -11.97 -13.73 -3.80
CA LYS A 3 -13.37 -13.45 -4.13
C LYS A 3 -14.27 -14.02 -3.05
N LYS A 4 -15.21 -13.18 -2.58
CA LYS A 4 -16.30 -13.62 -1.72
C LYS A 4 -17.48 -13.97 -2.62
N THR A 5 -17.93 -15.21 -2.54
CA THR A 5 -19.16 -15.68 -3.20
C THR A 5 -20.21 -15.94 -2.13
N GLN A 6 -21.47 -15.64 -2.44
CA GLN A 6 -22.59 -16.03 -1.59
C GLN A 6 -23.26 -17.25 -2.19
N ASN A 7 -23.33 -18.31 -1.40
CA ASN A 7 -24.03 -19.55 -1.68
C ASN A 7 -24.88 -19.90 -0.44
N GLU A 8 -25.90 -20.73 -0.64
CA GLU A 8 -27.06 -20.93 0.26
C GLU A 8 -26.70 -21.51 1.65
N THR A 9 -25.44 -21.85 1.89
CA THR A 9 -24.90 -22.37 3.15
C THR A 9 -23.72 -21.53 3.66
N GLY A 10 -23.97 -20.27 4.02
CA GLY A 10 -22.97 -19.40 4.65
C GLY A 10 -21.91 -18.85 3.68
N SER A 11 -21.28 -17.74 4.07
CA SER A 11 -20.28 -17.08 3.24
C SER A 11 -18.97 -17.88 3.16
N GLU A 12 -18.59 -18.35 1.97
CA GLU A 12 -17.33 -19.04 1.74
C GLU A 12 -16.25 -18.09 1.20
N PHE A 13 -15.08 -18.07 1.85
CA PHE A 13 -13.88 -17.38 1.35
C PHE A 13 -13.04 -18.33 0.49
N ASN A 14 -12.93 -18.01 -0.80
CA ASN A 14 -12.21 -18.84 -1.76
C ASN A 14 -10.88 -18.20 -2.17
N LEU A 15 -9.79 -18.98 -2.07
CA LEU A 15 -8.49 -18.64 -2.63
C LEU A 15 -8.45 -19.00 -4.11
N VAL A 16 -8.30 -18.00 -4.98
CA VAL A 16 -8.14 -18.23 -6.43
C VAL A 16 -6.66 -18.45 -6.74
N VAL A 17 -6.32 -19.68 -7.15
CA VAL A 17 -4.97 -20.07 -7.59
C VAL A 17 -5.05 -20.53 -9.05
N GLY A 18 -4.85 -19.60 -9.98
CA GLY A 18 -5.04 -19.89 -11.42
C GLY A 18 -6.51 -19.79 -11.85
N LYS A 19 -6.79 -20.12 -13.12
CA LYS A 19 -8.07 -19.80 -13.77
C LYS A 19 -9.23 -20.69 -13.28
N ASP A 20 -8.95 -21.89 -12.80
CA ASP A 20 -9.96 -22.93 -12.54
C ASP A 20 -9.76 -23.72 -11.23
N MET A 21 -8.89 -23.26 -10.30
CA MET A 21 -8.64 -23.96 -9.02
C MET A 21 -8.98 -23.06 -7.83
N TYR A 22 -9.89 -23.58 -6.99
CA TYR A 22 -10.36 -22.94 -5.76
C TYR A 22 -10.04 -23.83 -4.57
N TYR A 23 -9.50 -23.23 -3.51
CA TYR A 23 -9.39 -23.88 -2.20
C TYR A 23 -10.45 -23.31 -1.26
N TYR A 24 -11.25 -24.20 -0.69
CA TYR A 24 -12.18 -23.89 0.39
C TYR A 24 -11.39 -23.78 1.69
N LEU A 25 -11.52 -22.63 2.36
CA LEU A 25 -10.97 -22.43 3.69
C LEU A 25 -12.06 -22.75 4.72
N SER A 26 -11.69 -23.48 5.77
CA SER A 26 -12.50 -23.54 6.98
C SER A 26 -12.54 -22.16 7.65
N SER A 27 -13.53 -21.94 8.53
CA SER A 27 -13.68 -20.67 9.27
C SER A 27 -12.42 -20.31 10.08
N ASP A 28 -11.71 -21.31 10.64
CA ASP A 28 -10.47 -21.09 11.37
C ASP A 28 -9.30 -20.68 10.46
N GLU A 29 -9.23 -21.25 9.25
CA GLU A 29 -8.21 -20.89 8.25
C GLU A 29 -8.48 -19.51 7.65
N GLU A 30 -9.75 -19.17 7.41
CA GLU A 30 -10.20 -17.84 7.01
C GLU A 30 -9.77 -16.79 8.05
N LYS A 31 -10.01 -17.06 9.34
CA LYS A 31 -9.61 -16.16 10.42
C LYS A 31 -8.09 -15.96 10.47
N LYS A 32 -7.30 -17.03 10.38
CA LYS A 32 -5.83 -16.95 10.34
C LYS A 32 -5.33 -16.15 9.14
N LEU A 33 -5.96 -16.32 7.98
CA LEU A 33 -5.64 -15.55 6.79
C LEU A 33 -5.98 -14.07 6.97
N HIS A 34 -7.13 -13.77 7.56
CA HIS A 34 -7.52 -12.40 7.88
C HIS A 34 -6.54 -11.77 8.86
N ASP A 35 -6.15 -12.48 9.92
CA ASP A 35 -5.18 -11.99 10.90
C ASP A 35 -3.80 -11.77 10.26
N TRP A 36 -3.39 -12.63 9.31
CA TRP A 36 -2.14 -12.46 8.56
C TRP A 36 -2.19 -11.28 7.58
N LEU A 37 -3.31 -11.06 6.91
CA LEU A 37 -3.53 -9.92 6.01
C LEU A 37 -3.81 -8.62 6.77
N TYR A 38 -4.20 -8.71 8.04
CA TYR A 38 -4.53 -7.54 8.85
C TYR A 38 -3.27 -6.69 8.99
N ALA A 39 -3.35 -5.47 8.48
CA ALA A 39 -2.25 -4.53 8.64
C ALA A 39 -2.02 -4.28 10.14
N PRO A 40 -0.77 -4.33 10.62
CA PRO A 40 -0.48 -3.91 11.98
C PRO A 40 -0.93 -2.46 12.18
N ASP A 41 -1.31 -2.10 13.41
CA ASP A 41 -1.64 -0.71 13.72
C ASP A 41 -0.42 0.19 13.49
N CYS A 42 -0.45 0.95 12.40
CA CYS A 42 0.61 1.86 12.00
C CYS A 42 0.60 3.18 12.78
N SER A 43 -0.37 3.42 13.68
CA SER A 43 -0.53 4.69 14.40
C SER A 43 0.71 5.04 15.24
N ILE A 44 1.30 4.04 15.91
CA ILE A 44 2.51 4.25 16.72
C ILE A 44 3.69 4.66 15.81
N ASN A 45 3.91 3.95 14.71
CA ASN A 45 4.97 4.27 13.74
C ASN A 45 4.76 5.66 13.13
N TYR A 46 3.51 6.01 12.81
CA TYR A 46 3.15 7.34 12.33
C TYR A 46 3.50 8.42 13.35
N LEU A 47 3.09 8.27 14.62
CA LEU A 47 3.38 9.25 15.66
C LEU A 47 4.87 9.41 15.92
N ILE A 48 5.63 8.31 15.94
CA ILE A 48 7.09 8.36 16.09
C ILE A 48 7.73 9.13 14.93
N ALA A 49 7.33 8.83 13.68
CA ALA A 49 7.85 9.53 12.52
C ALA A 49 7.46 11.02 12.52
N LEU A 50 6.21 11.32 12.89
CA LEU A 50 5.68 12.68 13.01
C LEU A 50 6.45 13.51 14.03
N ASN A 51 6.82 12.91 15.17
CA ASN A 51 7.56 13.58 16.23
C ASN A 51 9.07 13.72 15.92
N LYS A 52 9.64 12.79 15.15
CA LYS A 52 11.06 12.81 14.76
C LYS A 52 11.35 13.67 13.52
N ARG A 53 10.35 13.96 12.69
CA ARG A 53 10.57 14.75 11.47
C ARG A 53 10.98 16.18 11.82
N VAL A 54 11.87 16.75 11.01
CA VAL A 54 12.14 18.18 11.06
C VAL A 54 10.97 18.93 10.42
N ALA A 55 10.50 20.01 11.07
CA ALA A 55 9.40 20.81 10.56
C ALA A 55 9.75 21.37 9.16
N GLY A 56 8.79 21.34 8.23
CA GLY A 56 9.00 21.78 6.86
C GLY A 56 9.63 20.74 5.93
N THR A 57 10.22 19.66 6.46
CA THR A 57 10.76 18.58 5.62
C THR A 57 9.65 17.94 4.78
N GLY A 58 9.94 17.72 3.51
CA GLY A 58 8.99 17.16 2.54
C GLY A 58 7.97 18.15 2.00
N GLN A 59 7.84 19.37 2.54
CA GLN A 59 6.88 20.35 2.00
C GLN A 59 7.24 20.82 0.59
N TRP A 60 8.52 20.75 0.22
CA TRP A 60 9.01 21.11 -1.11
C TRP A 60 8.33 20.29 -2.22
N ILE A 61 7.95 19.04 -1.96
CA ILE A 61 7.36 18.14 -2.96
C ILE A 61 6.00 18.64 -3.46
N PHE A 62 5.24 19.35 -2.62
CA PHE A 62 3.93 19.86 -3.00
C PHE A 62 3.99 20.99 -4.02
N LYS A 63 5.19 21.55 -4.25
CA LYS A 63 5.45 22.56 -5.28
C LYS A 63 6.17 21.97 -6.49
N ASP A 64 6.56 20.70 -6.42
CA ASP A 64 7.32 20.04 -7.47
C ASP A 64 6.41 19.70 -8.67
N PRO A 65 6.71 20.16 -9.89
CA PRO A 65 5.87 19.92 -11.06
C PRO A 65 5.69 18.44 -11.40
N THR A 66 6.69 17.60 -11.16
CA THR A 66 6.62 16.15 -11.41
C THR A 66 5.65 15.49 -10.45
N TYR A 67 5.66 15.89 -9.17
CA TYR A 67 4.68 15.44 -8.19
C TYR A 67 3.26 15.89 -8.56
N LEU A 68 3.08 17.16 -8.92
CA LEU A 68 1.76 17.71 -9.28
C LEU A 68 1.16 16.98 -10.48
N LYS A 69 1.96 16.76 -11.53
CA LYS A 69 1.54 16.00 -12.71
C LYS A 69 1.20 14.54 -12.38
N TRP A 70 2.04 13.87 -11.59
CA TRP A 70 1.77 12.50 -11.13
C TRP A 70 0.45 12.39 -10.35
N LYS A 71 0.17 13.37 -9.49
CA LYS A 71 -1.04 13.40 -8.65
C LYS A 71 -2.32 13.43 -9.48
N GLU A 72 -2.28 14.04 -10.67
CA GLU A 72 -3.41 14.14 -11.58
C GLU A 72 -3.53 12.92 -12.50
N GLU A 73 -2.40 12.43 -13.03
CA GLU A 73 -2.40 11.38 -14.06
C GLU A 73 -2.48 9.96 -13.48
N GLY A 74 -1.95 9.74 -12.28
CA GLY A 74 -1.80 8.42 -11.69
C GLY A 74 -0.74 7.58 -12.42
N SER A 75 0.39 7.31 -11.77
CA SER A 75 1.43 6.39 -12.26
C SER A 75 2.34 5.95 -11.11
N ILE A 76 3.50 5.35 -11.39
CA ILE A 76 4.54 5.13 -10.38
C ILE A 76 5.37 6.42 -10.23
N LEU A 77 5.55 6.88 -8.98
CA LEU A 77 6.42 8.00 -8.63
C LEU A 77 7.57 7.50 -7.74
N TRP A 78 8.80 7.89 -8.08
CA TRP A 78 9.97 7.60 -7.26
C TRP A 78 10.50 8.88 -6.62
N ILE A 79 10.77 8.82 -5.33
CA ILE A 79 11.44 9.87 -4.57
C ILE A 79 12.81 9.33 -4.18
N GLN A 80 13.86 9.93 -4.72
CA GLN A 80 15.23 9.55 -4.41
C GLN A 80 15.92 10.73 -3.74
N GLY A 81 16.77 10.45 -2.76
CA GLY A 81 17.69 11.44 -2.23
C GLY A 81 18.93 10.83 -1.65
N GLN A 82 19.91 11.69 -1.42
CA GLN A 82 21.17 11.30 -0.79
C GLN A 82 21.04 11.47 0.72
N THR A 83 21.26 10.41 1.48
CA THR A 83 21.25 10.45 2.95
C THR A 83 22.24 11.51 3.44
N GLY A 84 21.76 12.47 4.25
CA GLY A 84 22.58 13.54 4.81
C GLY A 84 22.73 14.79 3.93
N SER A 85 22.14 14.82 2.72
CA SER A 85 22.04 16.06 1.93
C SER A 85 20.60 16.58 1.94
N GLU A 86 20.44 17.90 1.84
CA GLU A 86 19.12 18.55 1.75
C GLU A 86 18.42 18.31 0.40
N VAL A 87 19.07 17.59 -0.53
CA VAL A 87 18.63 17.47 -1.92
C VAL A 87 17.96 16.12 -2.14
N LEU A 88 16.62 16.15 -2.11
CA LEU A 88 15.76 15.09 -2.63
C LEU A 88 15.32 15.46 -4.06
N ARG A 89 15.11 14.47 -4.93
CA ARG A 89 14.59 14.65 -6.30
C ARG A 89 13.38 13.74 -6.51
N VAL A 90 12.40 14.26 -7.22
CA VAL A 90 11.25 13.50 -7.72
C VAL A 90 11.58 13.01 -9.13
N ILE A 91 11.33 11.73 -9.38
CA ILE A 91 11.53 11.09 -10.68
C ILE A 91 10.24 10.38 -11.06
N LYS A 92 9.64 10.75 -12.20
CA LYS A 92 8.57 9.96 -12.82
C LYS A 92 9.21 8.87 -13.67
N LEU A 93 8.85 7.62 -13.42
CA LEU A 93 9.20 6.53 -14.33
C LEU A 93 8.08 6.39 -15.35
N GLU A 94 8.46 6.44 -16.62
CA GLU A 94 7.56 6.16 -17.75
C GLU A 94 7.83 4.71 -18.19
N GLY A 95 6.79 3.87 -18.30
CA GLY A 95 6.90 2.55 -18.96
C GLY A 95 6.92 1.28 -18.09
N PHE A 96 6.21 1.24 -16.96
CA PHE A 96 5.86 -0.02 -16.27
C PHE A 96 4.35 -0.26 -16.31
#